data_AF-A0A8J4CTZ4-F1
#
_entry.id   AF-A0A8J4CTZ4-F1
#
_cell.length_a   1.000
_cell.length_b   1.000
_cell.length_c   1.000
_cell.angle_alpha   90.00
_cell.angle_beta   90.00
_cell.angle_gamma   90.00
#
_symmetry.space_group_name_H-M   'P 1'
#
loop_
_entity.id
_entity.type
_entity.pdbx_description
1 polymer ?
#
loop_
_entity_poly.entity_id
_entity_poly.type
_entity_poly.pdbx_seq_one_letter_code
_entity_poly.pdbx_strand_id
1 'polypeptide(L)'
;ETMGRLIRMVLLMSAMAAATLAVLLAAVSTDAQTSTSGGYDAAFYEQTGLIPAFPYRDCVTRFGAYRIGPGPNSLGGGRYCFRIRVNSTCNNACCSTDLDNIEFNVSDSCIVQPSAEVKATINNVPTRVGAAFARPVNARSGSAVLRLTQLGLNLTTAADVRLCLTLKTNRYGMGCATLEQMCIPPPSAPIGACSVAMIDTLSKCCRVSSSSTPRRNLVVPPKPRPLSPQPLPPPPPSSPQPPPPSPPPPSPPMPPPPSSPPSPPLPPPPSPPPSPPMLPEALGDPPPSPTPSPPMPPPPSPPPSPPMPPPPSSPPFPPLPPPPSPPPSPPMPPPPSPPPSPPMPPPPSSPPFPPIASTSIPYAIPPNASTFIACATPTLFISTTASPT
;
A
#
# COMPACT_ATOMS: atom_id res chain seq x y z
N GLU A 1 51.10 36.06 -14.16
CA GLU A 1 50.84 34.61 -14.22
C GLU A 1 50.25 34.00 -12.95
N THR A 2 50.69 34.39 -11.76
CA THR A 2 50.26 33.84 -10.46
C THR A 2 48.77 33.99 -10.17
N MET A 3 48.18 35.14 -10.50
CA MET A 3 46.75 35.38 -10.26
C MET A 3 45.83 34.55 -11.20
N GLY A 4 46.29 34.27 -12.43
CA GLY A 4 45.57 33.42 -13.38
C GLY A 4 45.55 31.94 -12.98
N ARG A 5 46.60 31.45 -12.30
CA ARG A 5 46.65 30.09 -11.75
C ARG A 5 45.73 29.90 -10.54
N LEU A 6 45.62 30.92 -9.68
CA LEU A 6 44.73 30.88 -8.51
C LEU A 6 43.25 30.83 -8.93
N ILE A 7 42.85 31.62 -9.93
CA ILE A 7 41.46 31.64 -10.43
C ILE A 7 41.10 30.31 -11.12
N ARG A 8 42.02 29.70 -11.87
CA ARG A 8 41.81 28.36 -12.45
C ARG A 8 41.67 27.27 -11.38
N MET A 9 42.43 27.34 -10.27
CA MET A 9 42.28 26.39 -9.15
C MET A 9 40.96 26.55 -8.40
N VAL A 10 40.48 27.77 -8.18
CA VAL A 10 39.18 28.03 -7.52
C VAL A 10 38.00 27.54 -8.38
N LEU A 11 38.06 27.73 -9.71
CA LEU A 11 37.04 27.22 -10.64
C LEU A 11 37.06 25.68 -10.76
N LEU A 12 38.24 25.05 -10.73
CA LEU A 12 38.36 23.59 -10.72
C LEU A 12 37.84 22.99 -9.40
N MET A 13 38.10 23.62 -8.25
CA MET A 13 37.57 23.20 -6.95
C MET A 13 36.04 23.37 -6.83
N SER A 14 35.46 24.43 -7.41
CA SER A 14 34.00 24.61 -7.41
C SER A 14 33.28 23.67 -8.38
N ALA A 15 33.87 23.37 -9.54
CA ALA A 15 33.31 22.42 -10.50
C ALA A 15 33.32 20.98 -9.97
N MET A 16 34.37 20.58 -9.25
CA MET A 16 34.45 19.24 -8.63
C MET A 16 33.52 19.09 -7.42
N ALA A 17 33.30 20.14 -6.63
CA ALA A 17 32.33 20.15 -5.52
C ALA A 17 30.87 20.12 -6.01
N ALA A 18 30.54 20.79 -7.12
CA ALA A 18 29.19 20.73 -7.70
C ALA A 18 28.92 19.36 -8.37
N ALA A 19 29.92 18.78 -9.04
CA ALA A 19 29.78 17.46 -9.67
C ALA A 19 29.63 16.31 -8.64
N THR A 20 30.28 16.39 -7.48
CA THR A 20 30.14 15.38 -6.41
C THR A 20 28.81 15.50 -5.64
N LEU A 21 28.29 16.72 -5.45
CA LEU A 21 26.99 16.93 -4.82
C LEU A 21 25.82 16.50 -5.74
N ALA A 22 25.95 16.69 -7.07
CA ALA A 22 24.96 16.23 -8.04
C ALA A 22 24.93 14.70 -8.19
N VAL A 23 26.08 14.03 -8.12
CA VAL A 23 26.14 12.56 -8.16
C VAL A 23 25.62 11.91 -6.87
N LEU A 24 25.80 12.52 -5.70
CA LEU A 24 25.18 12.02 -4.45
C LEU A 24 23.67 12.27 -4.37
N LEU A 25 23.15 13.31 -5.02
CA LEU A 25 21.71 13.59 -5.07
C LEU A 25 20.97 12.79 -6.17
N ALA A 26 21.67 12.29 -7.19
CA ALA A 26 21.08 11.46 -8.24
C ALA A 26 21.19 9.94 -7.98
N ALA A 27 22.07 9.48 -7.09
CA ALA A 27 22.35 8.06 -6.89
C ALA A 27 21.58 7.35 -5.76
N VAL A 28 20.68 8.01 -5.02
CA VAL A 28 19.88 7.36 -3.95
C VAL A 28 18.38 7.26 -4.26
N SER A 29 17.97 7.60 -5.48
CA SER A 29 16.64 7.24 -6.02
C SER A 29 16.74 6.11 -7.04
N THR A 30 17.70 5.20 -6.88
CA THR A 30 17.71 3.96 -7.66
C THR A 30 16.54 3.11 -7.19
N ASP A 31 15.57 2.99 -8.09
CA ASP A 31 14.39 2.16 -7.99
C ASP A 31 14.69 0.83 -7.33
N ALA A 32 14.10 0.64 -6.15
CA ALA A 32 14.00 -0.64 -5.51
C ALA A 32 13.05 -1.54 -6.31
N GLN A 33 13.50 -2.02 -7.48
CA GLN A 33 12.81 -3.06 -8.26
C GLN A 33 13.64 -4.34 -8.40
N THR A 34 14.89 -4.36 -7.94
CA THR A 34 15.72 -5.57 -7.96
C THR A 34 15.52 -6.41 -6.69
N SER A 35 14.34 -6.99 -6.54
CA SER A 35 14.20 -8.24 -5.79
C SER A 35 13.41 -9.21 -6.64
N THR A 36 14.21 -10.04 -7.30
CA THR A 36 13.96 -11.21 -8.12
C THR A 36 12.89 -12.13 -7.51
N SER A 37 11.62 -11.75 -7.69
CA SER A 37 10.45 -12.61 -7.60
C SER A 37 9.66 -12.30 -8.86
N GLY A 38 9.97 -13.04 -9.93
CA GLY A 38 9.56 -12.73 -11.29
C GLY A 38 8.06 -12.51 -11.42
N GLY A 39 7.67 -11.39 -12.04
CA GLY A 39 6.28 -11.14 -12.42
C GLY A 39 5.79 -9.69 -12.33
N TYR A 40 6.64 -8.72 -11.97
CA TYR A 40 6.18 -7.36 -11.67
C TYR A 40 7.08 -6.26 -12.28
N ASP A 41 7.48 -6.39 -13.54
CA ASP A 41 8.01 -5.24 -14.29
C ASP A 41 6.83 -4.45 -14.88
N ALA A 42 6.63 -3.22 -14.39
CA ALA A 42 5.68 -2.26 -14.93
C ALA A 42 6.12 -1.90 -16.36
N ALA A 43 5.34 -2.15 -17.42
CA ALA A 43 4.28 -1.20 -17.77
C ALA A 43 3.20 -1.75 -18.73
N PHE A 44 3.26 -3.02 -19.19
CA PHE A 44 2.36 -3.46 -20.27
C PHE A 44 1.87 -4.91 -20.21
N TYR A 45 2.12 -5.64 -19.12
CA TYR A 45 1.56 -6.99 -19.04
C TYR A 45 0.04 -6.91 -18.89
N GLU A 46 -0.67 -7.54 -19.82
CA GLU A 46 -2.11 -7.74 -19.72
C GLU A 46 -2.42 -8.55 -18.46
N GLN A 47 -3.33 -8.01 -17.66
CA GLN A 47 -3.83 -8.70 -16.49
C GLN A 47 -4.73 -9.85 -16.96
N THR A 48 -4.35 -11.08 -16.64
CA THR A 48 -4.99 -12.30 -17.14
C THR A 48 -6.31 -12.60 -16.44
N GLY A 49 -6.51 -12.08 -15.22
CA GLY A 49 -7.71 -12.37 -14.42
C GLY A 49 -7.78 -13.79 -13.87
N LEU A 50 -6.73 -14.60 -13.96
CA LEU A 50 -6.73 -16.01 -13.54
C LEU A 50 -6.94 -16.19 -12.03
N ILE A 51 -6.46 -15.25 -11.22
CA ILE A 51 -6.65 -15.23 -9.77
C ILE A 51 -7.31 -13.89 -9.43
N PRO A 52 -8.64 -13.76 -9.57
CA PRO A 52 -9.33 -12.48 -9.43
C PRO A 52 -9.44 -12.00 -7.98
N ALA A 53 -9.17 -12.88 -7.00
CA ALA A 53 -9.22 -12.56 -5.59
C ALA A 53 -7.85 -12.10 -5.08
N PHE A 54 -7.82 -10.99 -4.35
CA PHE A 54 -6.64 -10.53 -3.62
C PHE A 54 -6.18 -11.59 -2.61
N PRO A 55 -4.88 -11.97 -2.54
CA PRO A 55 -3.68 -11.26 -2.98
C PRO A 55 -3.17 -11.54 -4.41
N TYR A 56 -4.03 -12.01 -5.32
CA TYR A 56 -3.71 -12.22 -6.74
C TYR A 56 -2.56 -13.21 -6.99
N ARG A 57 -2.39 -14.14 -6.06
CA ARG A 57 -1.40 -15.23 -6.09
C ARG A 57 -1.95 -16.44 -5.36
N ASP A 58 -1.38 -17.61 -5.66
CA ASP A 58 -1.75 -18.85 -5.00
C ASP A 58 -0.95 -19.04 -3.70
N CYS A 59 -1.61 -18.84 -2.57
CA CYS A 59 -1.04 -19.04 -1.24
C CYS A 59 -2.14 -19.21 -0.18
N VAL A 60 -1.75 -19.70 1.00
CA VAL A 60 -2.67 -19.95 2.12
C VAL A 60 -3.09 -18.63 2.75
N THR A 61 -4.36 -18.24 2.57
CA THR A 61 -4.90 -16.96 3.05
C THR A 61 -5.57 -17.04 4.43
N ARG A 62 -5.99 -18.23 4.85
CA ARG A 62 -6.75 -18.43 6.09
C ARG A 62 -5.91 -18.37 7.36
N PHE A 63 -4.59 -18.53 7.26
CA PHE A 63 -3.72 -18.62 8.41
C PHE A 63 -2.47 -17.74 8.23
N GLY A 64 -1.89 -17.33 9.34
CA GLY A 64 -0.64 -16.58 9.37
C GLY A 64 -0.44 -15.90 10.72
N ALA A 65 0.83 -15.69 11.08
CA ALA A 65 1.18 -15.00 12.31
C ALA A 65 0.78 -13.53 12.31
N TYR A 66 0.79 -12.85 11.17
CA TYR A 66 0.65 -11.40 11.11
C TYR A 66 -0.72 -10.97 10.59
N ARG A 67 -1.24 -9.85 11.10
CA ARG A 67 -2.43 -9.17 10.58
C ARG A 67 -2.34 -7.66 10.80
N ILE A 68 -3.05 -6.88 9.99
CA ILE A 68 -3.30 -5.47 10.31
C ILE A 68 -4.37 -5.39 11.41
N GLY A 69 -4.15 -4.53 12.39
CA GLY A 69 -5.10 -4.17 13.42
C GLY A 69 -6.25 -3.31 12.88
N PRO A 70 -7.33 -3.13 13.66
CA PRO A 70 -8.51 -2.41 13.19
C PRO A 70 -8.20 -0.93 12.94
N GLY A 71 -8.40 -0.52 11.70
CA GLY A 71 -8.48 0.87 11.26
C GLY A 71 -7.18 1.67 11.23
N PRO A 72 -6.98 2.47 10.18
CA PRO A 72 -5.89 3.42 10.16
C PRO A 72 -6.22 4.62 11.05
N ASN A 73 -5.22 5.10 11.77
CA ASN A 73 -5.22 6.43 12.36
C ASN A 73 -4.81 7.43 11.28
N SER A 74 -5.74 8.27 10.83
CA SER A 74 -5.42 9.43 9.99
C SER A 74 -4.75 10.51 10.83
N LEU A 75 -3.57 10.95 10.40
CA LEU A 75 -2.81 12.02 11.06
C LEU A 75 -2.85 13.34 10.29
N GLY A 76 -3.66 13.43 9.23
CA GLY A 76 -3.65 14.56 8.30
C GLY A 76 -2.50 14.49 7.28
N GLY A 77 -2.53 15.38 6.29
CA GLY A 77 -1.48 15.49 5.26
C GLY A 77 -1.26 14.22 4.42
N GLY A 78 -2.31 13.42 4.20
CA GLY A 78 -2.22 12.14 3.48
C GLY A 78 -1.53 11.03 4.26
N ARG A 79 -1.31 11.18 5.58
CA ARG A 79 -0.61 10.21 6.42
C ARG A 79 -1.58 9.32 7.20
N TYR A 80 -1.45 8.01 7.02
CA TYR A 80 -2.31 6.98 7.59
C TYR A 80 -1.47 5.91 8.28
N CYS A 81 -1.76 5.61 9.55
CA CYS A 81 -0.99 4.64 10.34
C CYS A 81 -1.82 3.45 10.79
N PHE A 82 -1.32 2.26 10.51
CA PHE A 82 -1.84 0.96 10.89
C PHE A 82 -0.99 0.37 12.02
N ARG A 83 -1.59 -0.51 12.83
CA ARG A 83 -0.84 -1.36 13.75
C ARG A 83 -0.71 -2.75 13.17
N ILE A 84 0.48 -3.32 13.19
CA ILE A 84 0.70 -4.73 12.90
C ILE A 84 0.47 -5.51 14.20
N ARG A 85 -0.26 -6.62 14.11
CA ARG A 85 -0.53 -7.52 15.24
C ARG A 85 0.01 -8.90 14.90
N VAL A 86 0.61 -9.53 15.91
CA VAL A 86 1.06 -10.92 15.84
C VAL A 86 0.04 -11.79 16.58
N ASN A 87 -0.36 -12.89 15.95
CA ASN A 87 -1.28 -13.87 16.50
C ASN A 87 -0.47 -14.96 17.22
N SER A 88 -0.33 -14.83 18.53
CA SER A 88 0.41 -15.77 19.37
C SER A 88 -0.27 -17.14 19.49
N THR A 89 -1.57 -17.26 19.16
CA THR A 89 -2.30 -18.54 19.22
C THR A 89 -2.23 -19.33 17.91
N CYS A 90 -1.44 -18.85 16.94
CA CYS A 90 -1.28 -19.47 15.63
C CYS A 90 -0.31 -20.67 15.74
N ASN A 91 -0.73 -21.87 15.29
CA ASN A 91 -0.01 -23.13 15.50
C ASN A 91 0.29 -23.96 14.22
N ASN A 92 0.35 -23.33 13.05
CA ASN A 92 0.65 -23.97 11.77
C ASN A 92 1.97 -23.45 11.16
N ALA A 93 2.37 -24.01 10.03
CA ALA A 93 3.59 -23.62 9.32
C ALA A 93 3.66 -22.13 8.96
N CYS A 94 2.53 -21.46 8.77
CA CYS A 94 2.45 -20.01 8.49
C CYS A 94 2.63 -19.12 9.73
N CYS A 95 2.80 -19.71 10.91
CA CYS A 95 2.87 -19.00 12.18
C CYS A 95 4.30 -18.82 12.69
N SER A 96 5.26 -19.56 12.13
CA SER A 96 6.67 -19.58 12.54
C SER A 96 7.60 -18.90 11.52
N THR A 97 7.04 -18.18 10.56
CA THR A 97 7.79 -17.51 9.49
C THR A 97 7.86 -16.01 9.71
N ASP A 98 8.91 -15.38 9.18
CA ASP A 98 9.10 -13.94 9.22
C ASP A 98 8.25 -13.24 8.16
N LEU A 99 7.93 -11.97 8.40
CA LEU A 99 7.16 -11.15 7.48
C LEU A 99 8.10 -10.52 6.44
N ASP A 100 7.92 -10.90 5.18
CA ASP A 100 8.72 -10.40 4.06
C ASP A 100 8.09 -9.16 3.43
N ASN A 101 6.81 -9.30 3.06
CA ASN A 101 6.08 -8.28 2.30
C ASN A 101 4.71 -7.97 2.91
N ILE A 102 4.29 -6.72 2.75
CA ILE A 102 2.91 -6.28 2.99
C ILE A 102 2.36 -5.72 1.67
N GLU A 103 1.22 -6.25 1.24
CA GLU A 103 0.53 -5.79 0.04
C GLU A 103 -0.83 -5.22 0.40
N PHE A 104 -1.17 -4.06 -0.15
CA PHE A 104 -2.50 -3.48 -0.06
C PHE A 104 -3.22 -3.68 -1.39
N ASN A 105 -4.50 -4.06 -1.34
CA ASN A 105 -5.36 -4.09 -2.51
C ASN A 105 -5.78 -2.66 -2.88
N VAL A 106 -5.30 -2.16 -4.01
CA VAL A 106 -5.46 -0.75 -4.40
C VAL A 106 -6.01 -0.62 -5.82
N SER A 107 -6.59 0.54 -6.13
CA SER A 107 -7.08 0.84 -7.47
C SER A 107 -5.91 1.06 -8.44
N ASP A 108 -6.03 0.55 -9.66
CA ASP A 108 -5.07 0.82 -10.73
C ASP A 108 -5.01 2.31 -11.13
N SER A 109 -6.03 3.09 -10.81
CA SER A 109 -6.04 4.55 -10.97
C SER A 109 -4.95 5.27 -10.16
N CYS A 110 -4.40 4.62 -9.14
CA CYS A 110 -3.25 5.16 -8.39
C CYS A 110 -1.93 5.03 -9.16
N ILE A 111 -1.87 4.17 -10.17
CA ILE A 111 -0.70 3.96 -11.03
C ILE A 111 -0.72 5.02 -12.13
N VAL A 112 -0.10 6.15 -11.84
CA VAL A 112 0.02 7.29 -12.76
C VAL A 112 1.46 7.46 -13.25
N GLN A 113 1.63 8.13 -14.38
CA GLN A 113 2.95 8.50 -14.91
C GLN A 113 3.08 10.03 -14.98
N PRO A 114 4.12 10.63 -14.38
CA PRO A 114 5.10 10.04 -13.46
C PRO A 114 4.45 9.48 -12.19
N SER A 115 5.12 8.53 -11.53
CA SER A 115 4.58 7.84 -10.35
C SER A 115 4.16 8.81 -9.25
N ALA A 116 3.04 8.50 -8.59
CA ALA A 116 2.63 9.18 -7.36
C ALA A 116 3.62 8.85 -6.22
N GLU A 117 3.83 9.79 -5.31
CA GLU A 117 4.78 9.62 -4.21
C GLU A 117 4.09 8.89 -3.05
N VAL A 118 4.56 7.68 -2.74
CA VAL A 118 4.14 6.95 -1.54
C VAL A 118 5.35 6.67 -0.67
N LYS A 119 5.30 7.15 0.57
CA LYS A 119 6.33 6.90 1.59
C LYS A 119 5.79 5.98 2.66
N ALA A 120 6.62 5.05 3.10
CA ALA A 120 6.29 4.15 4.20
C ALA A 120 7.30 4.28 5.34
N THR A 121 6.80 4.11 6.56
CA THR A 121 7.62 4.11 7.77
C THR A 121 7.16 3.00 8.72
N ILE A 122 8.11 2.41 9.43
CA ILE A 122 7.91 1.44 10.49
C ILE A 122 8.37 2.11 11.79
N ASN A 123 7.47 2.31 12.75
CA ASN A 123 7.74 3.07 13.98
C ASN A 123 8.37 4.46 13.72
N ASN A 124 7.89 5.15 12.70
CA ASN A 124 8.40 6.44 12.19
C ASN A 124 9.78 6.40 11.52
N VAL A 125 10.42 5.23 11.39
CA VAL A 125 11.66 5.06 10.62
C VAL A 125 11.28 4.73 9.17
N PRO A 126 11.80 5.46 8.16
CA PRO A 126 11.57 5.13 6.75
C PRO A 126 11.94 3.68 6.44
N THR A 127 11.11 3.02 5.63
CA THR A 127 11.44 1.67 5.14
C THR A 127 12.69 1.73 4.26
N ARG A 128 13.51 0.67 4.30
CA ARG A 128 14.72 0.58 3.48
C ARG A 128 14.40 0.61 1.98
N VAL A 129 13.30 -0.05 1.62
CA VAL A 129 12.73 -0.05 0.28
C VAL A 129 11.48 0.84 0.27
N GLY A 130 11.38 1.74 -0.71
CA GLY A 130 10.20 2.57 -0.91
C GLY A 130 8.95 1.73 -1.21
N ALA A 131 7.78 2.26 -0.87
CA ALA A 131 6.52 1.63 -1.25
C ALA A 131 6.32 1.80 -2.77
N ALA A 132 5.92 0.73 -3.46
CA ALA A 132 5.77 0.74 -4.90
C ALA A 132 4.41 0.21 -5.32
N PHE A 133 3.79 0.86 -6.31
CA PHE A 133 2.61 0.32 -6.96
C PHE A 133 3.00 -0.66 -8.06
N ALA A 134 2.25 -1.75 -8.20
CA ALA A 134 2.43 -2.72 -9.28
C ALA A 134 1.08 -3.23 -9.80
N ARG A 135 1.06 -3.64 -11.07
CA ARG A 135 -0.06 -4.38 -11.67
C ARG A 135 0.24 -5.87 -11.59
N PRO A 136 -0.43 -6.64 -10.72
CA PRO A 136 -0.25 -8.09 -10.68
C PRO A 136 -0.81 -8.74 -11.95
N VAL A 137 -0.01 -9.58 -12.60
CA VAL A 137 -0.36 -10.28 -13.86
C VAL A 137 -1.62 -11.12 -13.71
N ASN A 138 -1.83 -11.79 -12.57
CA ASN A 138 -2.96 -12.70 -12.38
C ASN A 138 -4.26 -12.02 -11.93
N ALA A 139 -4.24 -10.72 -11.63
CA ALA A 139 -5.44 -10.03 -11.16
C ALA A 139 -6.38 -9.67 -12.31
N ARG A 140 -7.56 -9.16 -11.97
CA ARG A 140 -8.50 -8.58 -12.93
C ARG A 140 -8.05 -7.17 -13.32
N SER A 141 -8.28 -6.78 -14.57
CA SER A 141 -8.16 -5.39 -15.04
C SER A 141 -8.85 -4.41 -14.07
N GLY A 142 -8.19 -3.30 -13.76
CA GLY A 142 -8.65 -2.35 -12.74
C GLY A 142 -8.02 -2.55 -11.35
N SER A 143 -7.27 -3.64 -11.16
CA SER A 143 -6.66 -3.98 -9.86
C SER A 143 -5.18 -3.66 -9.84
N ALA A 144 -4.70 -3.12 -8.72
CA ALA A 144 -3.29 -2.91 -8.45
C ALA A 144 -2.94 -3.34 -7.01
N VAL A 145 -1.65 -3.41 -6.74
CA VAL A 145 -1.14 -3.60 -5.37
C VAL A 145 -0.17 -2.48 -5.01
N LEU A 146 -0.26 -1.99 -3.78
CA LEU A 146 0.82 -1.21 -3.16
C LEU A 146 1.65 -2.19 -2.32
N ARG A 147 2.91 -2.39 -2.70
CA ARG A 147 3.82 -3.35 -2.10
C ARG A 147 4.85 -2.65 -1.22
N LEU A 148 5.07 -3.23 -0.05
CA LEU A 148 6.12 -2.89 0.90
C LEU A 148 6.96 -4.14 1.11
N THR A 149 8.26 -4.06 0.86
CA THR A 149 9.17 -5.21 0.95
C THR A 149 10.31 -4.93 1.92
N GLN A 150 11.08 -5.98 2.25
CA GLN A 150 12.29 -5.87 3.06
C GLN A 150 12.08 -5.15 4.40
N LEU A 151 10.95 -5.46 5.07
CA LEU A 151 10.60 -4.80 6.31
C LEU A 151 11.44 -5.26 7.50
N GLY A 152 12.06 -6.45 7.41
CA GLY A 152 12.89 -7.01 8.49
C GLY A 152 12.11 -7.30 9.76
N LEU A 153 10.82 -7.64 9.63
CA LEU A 153 9.91 -7.87 10.75
C LEU A 153 9.77 -9.37 11.02
N ASN A 154 9.96 -9.77 12.27
CA ASN A 154 9.76 -11.13 12.75
C ASN A 154 8.67 -11.16 13.83
N LEU A 155 8.35 -12.34 14.37
CA LEU A 155 7.29 -12.50 15.38
C LEU A 155 7.46 -11.61 16.61
N THR A 156 8.70 -11.31 16.99
CA THR A 156 9.01 -10.50 18.16
C THR A 156 8.98 -9.02 17.82
N THR A 157 9.62 -8.62 16.71
CA THR A 157 9.76 -7.22 16.33
C THR A 157 8.52 -6.65 15.67
N ALA A 158 7.63 -7.48 15.10
CA ALA A 158 6.40 -7.03 14.43
C ALA A 158 5.24 -6.73 15.39
N ALA A 159 5.31 -7.21 16.63
CA ALA A 159 4.22 -7.06 17.60
C ALA A 159 3.98 -5.57 17.90
N ASP A 160 2.76 -5.10 17.60
CA ASP A 160 2.31 -3.72 17.87
C ASP A 160 3.08 -2.62 17.14
N VAL A 161 3.85 -2.99 16.12
CA VAL A 161 4.54 -2.04 15.26
C VAL A 161 3.57 -1.13 14.53
N ARG A 162 3.94 0.14 14.41
CA ARG A 162 3.19 1.16 13.68
C ARG A 162 3.71 1.30 12.25
N LEU A 163 2.97 0.78 11.28
CA LEU A 163 3.19 1.02 9.85
C LEU A 163 2.47 2.30 9.44
N CYS A 164 3.17 3.32 8.97
CA CYS A 164 2.53 4.52 8.43
C CYS A 164 2.83 4.69 6.94
N LEU A 165 1.78 4.92 6.17
CA LEU A 165 1.83 5.33 4.77
C LEU A 165 1.59 6.83 4.67
N THR A 166 2.35 7.51 3.81
CA THR A 166 2.10 8.90 3.43
C THR A 166 1.83 8.92 1.93
N LEU A 167 0.60 9.25 1.58
CA LEU A 167 0.10 9.29 0.21
C LEU A 167 0.17 10.71 -0.31
N LYS A 168 0.77 10.88 -1.49
CA LYS A 168 0.81 12.16 -2.19
C LYS A 168 0.59 11.94 -3.67
N THR A 169 -0.11 12.88 -4.28
CA THR A 169 -0.18 12.97 -5.74
C THR A 169 1.19 13.25 -6.32
N ASN A 170 1.36 12.94 -7.61
CA ASN A 170 2.53 13.38 -8.35
C ASN A 170 2.49 14.92 -8.57
N ARG A 171 3.53 15.45 -9.24
CA ARG A 171 3.65 16.90 -9.55
C ARG A 171 2.50 17.48 -10.39
N TYR A 172 1.67 16.64 -11.00
CA TYR A 172 0.52 17.03 -11.82
C TYR A 172 -0.81 16.90 -11.07
N GLY A 173 -0.78 16.60 -9.76
CA GLY A 173 -2.01 16.36 -8.99
C GLY A 173 -2.68 15.03 -9.30
N MET A 174 -2.00 14.10 -10.00
CA MET A 174 -2.53 12.78 -10.33
C MET A 174 -2.10 11.73 -9.30
N GLY A 175 -2.90 10.67 -9.18
CA GLY A 175 -2.70 9.56 -8.24
C GLY A 175 -3.60 9.66 -7.01
N CYS A 176 -3.40 8.74 -6.06
CA CYS A 176 -4.25 8.63 -4.88
C CYS A 176 -3.65 9.38 -3.69
N ALA A 177 -4.37 10.37 -3.15
CA ALA A 177 -3.95 11.16 -1.99
C ALA A 177 -4.59 10.69 -0.67
N THR A 178 -5.57 9.80 -0.76
CA THR A 178 -6.38 9.34 0.37
C THR A 178 -6.56 7.83 0.33
N LEU A 179 -6.85 7.20 1.48
CA LEU A 179 -7.14 5.75 1.50
C LEU A 179 -8.43 5.41 0.76
N GLU A 180 -9.40 6.33 0.75
CA GLU A 180 -10.67 6.21 0.05
C GLU A 180 -10.48 6.11 -1.46
N GLN A 181 -9.52 6.86 -2.01
CA GLN A 181 -9.12 6.76 -3.42
C GLN A 181 -8.21 5.55 -3.66
N MET A 182 -7.32 5.25 -2.71
CA MET A 182 -6.30 4.24 -2.89
C MET A 182 -6.86 2.83 -2.83
N CYS A 183 -7.68 2.52 -1.82
CA CYS A 183 -8.04 1.15 -1.49
C CYS A 183 -9.28 0.66 -2.24
N ILE A 184 -9.23 -0.59 -2.71
CA ILE A 184 -10.42 -1.29 -3.19
C ILE A 184 -11.08 -1.96 -1.96
N PRO A 185 -12.25 -1.49 -1.51
CA PRO A 185 -12.89 -2.04 -0.32
C PRO A 185 -13.34 -3.49 -0.58
N PRO A 186 -13.14 -4.41 0.39
CA PRO A 186 -13.72 -5.74 0.29
C PRO A 186 -15.26 -5.66 0.27
N PRO A 187 -15.96 -6.67 -0.26
CA PRO A 187 -17.41 -6.67 -0.33
C PRO A 187 -18.04 -6.37 1.05
N SER A 188 -19.00 -5.45 1.09
CA SER A 188 -19.69 -4.99 2.31
C SER A 188 -18.87 -4.12 3.27
N ALA A 189 -17.60 -3.80 2.95
CA ALA A 189 -16.82 -2.86 3.73
C ALA A 189 -17.08 -1.41 3.28
N PRO A 190 -16.95 -0.43 4.18
CA PRO A 190 -17.07 0.98 3.82
C PRO A 190 -15.93 1.43 2.89
N ILE A 191 -16.17 2.50 2.13
CA ILE A 191 -15.13 3.19 1.35
C ILE A 191 -13.98 3.59 2.28
N GLY A 192 -12.73 3.45 1.81
CA GLY A 192 -11.53 3.67 2.62
C GLY A 192 -11.10 2.46 3.46
N ALA A 193 -11.89 1.38 3.49
CA ALA A 193 -11.41 0.10 3.99
C ALA A 193 -10.44 -0.55 3.01
N CYS A 194 -9.31 -1.03 3.50
CA CYS A 194 -8.28 -1.66 2.68
C CYS A 194 -8.21 -3.16 3.00
N SER A 195 -8.13 -3.99 1.96
CA SER A 195 -7.67 -5.37 2.12
C SER A 195 -6.15 -5.40 2.11
N VAL A 196 -5.54 -6.04 3.09
CA VAL A 196 -4.08 -6.09 3.28
C VAL A 196 -3.63 -7.52 3.45
N ALA A 197 -2.68 -7.95 2.64
CA ALA A 197 -2.06 -9.27 2.71
C ALA A 197 -0.69 -9.17 3.37
N MET A 198 -0.48 -10.02 4.38
CA MET A 198 0.79 -10.21 5.07
C MET A 198 1.44 -11.46 4.52
N ILE A 199 2.54 -11.29 3.80
CA ILE A 199 3.20 -12.36 3.03
C ILE A 199 4.50 -12.74 3.73
N ASP A 200 4.67 -14.04 3.95
CA ASP A 200 5.88 -14.58 4.57
C ASP A 200 7.08 -14.66 3.62
N THR A 201 8.26 -14.91 4.17
CA THR A 201 9.52 -15.08 3.42
C THR A 201 9.50 -16.21 2.41
N LEU A 202 8.66 -17.22 2.60
CA LEU A 202 8.49 -18.33 1.67
C LEU A 202 7.44 -18.07 0.59
N SER A 203 6.69 -16.95 0.69
CA SER A 203 5.55 -16.62 -0.17
C SER A 203 4.48 -17.73 -0.25
N LYS A 204 4.40 -18.60 0.76
CA LYS A 204 3.40 -19.68 0.85
C LYS A 204 2.22 -19.29 1.72
N CYS A 205 2.40 -18.30 2.59
CA CYS A 205 1.43 -17.85 3.55
C CYS A 205 1.12 -16.37 3.31
N CYS A 206 -0.15 -16.05 3.04
CA CYS A 206 -0.58 -14.70 2.72
C CYS A 206 -1.84 -14.34 3.51
N ARG A 207 -1.70 -14.11 4.81
CA ARG A 207 -2.87 -13.78 5.64
C ARG A 207 -3.49 -12.47 5.16
N VAL A 208 -4.72 -12.55 4.66
CA VAL A 208 -5.50 -11.36 4.30
C VAL A 208 -6.27 -10.87 5.52
N SER A 209 -6.18 -9.58 5.77
CA SER A 209 -6.94 -8.87 6.81
C SER A 209 -7.53 -7.59 6.23
N SER A 210 -8.65 -7.13 6.78
CA SER A 210 -9.23 -5.85 6.41
C SER A 210 -8.89 -4.79 7.45
N SER A 211 -8.56 -3.59 6.98
CA SER A 211 -8.40 -2.41 7.81
C SER A 211 -9.50 -1.42 7.43
N SER A 212 -10.57 -1.38 8.22
CA SER A 212 -11.57 -0.32 8.13
C SER A 212 -11.33 0.67 9.26
N THR A 213 -11.34 1.97 8.97
CA THR A 213 -11.53 2.98 10.02
C THR A 213 -12.75 2.51 10.82
N PRO A 214 -12.63 2.34 12.15
CA PRO A 214 -13.82 2.12 12.94
C PRO A 214 -14.75 3.24 12.53
N ARG A 215 -15.97 2.90 12.12
CA ARG A 215 -17.02 3.90 12.05
C ARG A 215 -16.99 4.48 13.45
N ARG A 216 -16.33 5.64 13.64
CA ARG A 216 -16.80 6.57 14.65
C ARG A 216 -18.26 6.57 14.32
N ASN A 217 -19.08 6.14 15.27
CA ASN A 217 -20.48 6.46 15.21
C ASN A 217 -20.46 7.98 15.02
N LEU A 218 -20.48 8.41 13.77
CA LEU A 218 -21.21 9.56 13.34
C LEU A 218 -22.56 9.16 13.90
N VAL A 219 -22.77 9.53 15.17
CA VAL A 219 -24.06 9.91 15.68
C VAL A 219 -24.46 10.88 14.60
N VAL A 220 -25.12 10.35 13.57
CA VAL A 220 -25.84 11.16 12.62
C VAL A 220 -26.71 11.93 13.57
N PRO A 221 -26.42 13.23 13.80
CA PRO A 221 -27.19 13.99 14.77
C PRO A 221 -28.64 13.70 14.41
N PRO A 222 -29.45 13.19 15.35
CA PRO A 222 -30.78 12.67 15.04
C PRO A 222 -31.42 13.71 14.14
N LYS A 223 -31.73 13.29 12.90
CA LYS A 223 -32.22 14.17 11.84
C LYS A 223 -33.17 15.15 12.51
N PRO A 224 -32.89 16.47 12.52
CA PRO A 224 -33.69 17.43 13.26
C PRO A 224 -35.15 17.12 12.96
N ARG A 225 -35.90 16.80 14.01
CA ARG A 225 -37.31 16.43 13.91
C ARG A 225 -37.94 17.52 13.01
N PRO A 226 -38.62 17.17 11.90
CA PRO A 226 -39.17 18.18 11.01
C PRO A 226 -39.97 19.15 11.87
N LEU A 227 -39.52 20.40 11.95
CA LEU A 227 -40.34 21.45 12.54
C LEU A 227 -41.63 21.45 11.73
N SER A 228 -42.77 21.43 12.44
CA SER A 228 -44.09 21.53 11.83
C SER A 228 -44.05 22.60 10.73
N PRO A 229 -44.63 22.32 9.54
CA PRO A 229 -44.51 23.20 8.39
C PRO A 229 -45.00 24.60 8.76
N GLN A 230 -44.07 25.54 8.93
CA GLN A 230 -44.41 26.94 8.81
C GLN A 230 -44.92 27.16 7.39
N PRO A 231 -46.03 27.90 7.19
CA PRO A 231 -46.48 28.31 5.88
C PRO A 231 -45.31 28.94 5.13
N LEU A 232 -44.92 28.33 4.01
CA LEU A 232 -43.90 28.88 3.13
C LEU A 232 -44.38 30.27 2.66
N PRO A 233 -43.55 31.32 2.77
CA PRO A 233 -43.86 32.58 2.11
C PRO A 233 -44.04 32.33 0.61
N PRO A 234 -44.92 33.09 -0.06
CA PRO A 234 -45.16 32.94 -1.50
C PRO A 234 -43.82 33.04 -2.25
N PRO A 235 -43.58 32.17 -3.24
CA PRO A 235 -42.35 32.19 -4.00
C PRO A 235 -42.18 33.58 -4.65
N PRO A 236 -40.96 34.16 -4.61
CA PRO A 236 -40.70 35.38 -5.34
C PRO A 236 -41.00 35.17 -6.84
N PRO A 237 -41.47 36.21 -7.55
CA PRO A 237 -41.74 36.11 -8.98
C PRO A 237 -40.49 35.62 -9.70
N SER A 238 -40.65 34.56 -10.50
CA SER A 238 -39.59 33.92 -11.27
C SER A 238 -38.85 34.99 -12.07
N SER A 239 -37.56 35.14 -11.78
CA SER A 239 -36.67 35.98 -12.58
C SER A 239 -36.70 35.47 -14.03
N PRO A 240 -36.73 36.35 -15.04
CA PRO A 240 -36.69 35.92 -16.43
C PRO A 240 -35.47 35.04 -16.66
N GLN A 241 -35.73 33.82 -17.13
CA GLN A 241 -34.70 32.83 -17.40
C GLN A 241 -33.73 33.42 -18.43
N PRO A 242 -32.42 33.47 -18.14
CA PRO A 242 -31.45 33.96 -19.11
C PRO A 242 -31.53 33.11 -20.38
N PRO A 243 -31.35 33.73 -21.56
CA PRO A 243 -31.37 32.99 -22.82
C PRO A 243 -30.31 31.88 -22.79
N PRO A 244 -30.60 30.73 -23.40
CA PRO A 244 -29.64 29.64 -23.48
C PRO A 244 -28.33 30.15 -24.11
N PRO A 245 -27.16 29.77 -23.55
CA PRO A 245 -25.89 30.15 -24.14
C PRO A 245 -25.81 29.63 -25.58
N SER A 246 -25.32 30.49 -26.47
CA SER A 246 -25.11 30.12 -27.87
C SER A 246 -24.20 28.90 -27.97
N PRO A 247 -24.47 27.96 -28.90
CA PRO A 247 -23.61 26.82 -29.10
C PRO A 247 -22.19 27.28 -29.45
N PRO A 248 -21.15 26.62 -28.91
CA PRO A 248 -19.77 26.96 -29.26
C PRO A 248 -19.57 26.77 -30.77
N PRO A 249 -18.77 27.63 -31.42
CA PRO A 249 -18.45 27.48 -32.83
C PRO A 249 -17.77 26.12 -33.07
N PRO A 250 -18.01 25.50 -34.24
CA PRO A 250 -17.37 24.24 -34.59
C PRO A 250 -15.85 24.40 -34.55
N SER A 251 -15.19 23.50 -33.83
CA SER A 251 -13.73 23.46 -33.77
C SER A 251 -13.14 23.34 -35.18
N PRO A 252 -12.08 24.09 -35.51
CA PRO A 252 -11.42 23.95 -36.80
C PRO A 252 -10.90 22.52 -37.00
N PRO A 253 -10.88 22.02 -38.25
CA PRO A 253 -10.33 20.70 -38.55
C PRO A 253 -8.87 20.62 -38.09
N MET A 254 -8.53 19.56 -37.36
CA MET A 254 -7.15 19.32 -36.96
C MET A 254 -6.27 19.20 -38.21
N PRO A 255 -5.08 19.84 -38.22
CA PRO A 255 -4.13 19.64 -39.29
C PRO A 255 -3.72 18.16 -39.37
N PRO A 256 -3.44 17.64 -40.58
CA PRO A 256 -2.95 16.29 -40.75
C PRO A 256 -1.65 16.10 -39.97
N PRO A 257 -1.44 14.94 -39.31
CA PRO A 257 -0.21 14.66 -38.61
C PRO A 257 0.98 14.72 -39.59
N PRO A 258 2.13 15.30 -39.19
CA PRO A 258 3.32 15.31 -40.02
C PRO A 258 3.74 13.88 -40.35
N SER A 259 4.10 13.65 -41.61
CA SER A 259 4.58 12.36 -42.10
C SER A 259 5.74 11.86 -41.23
N SER A 260 5.60 10.65 -40.68
CA SER A 260 6.66 10.02 -39.90
C SER A 260 7.92 9.88 -40.76
N PRO A 261 9.11 10.22 -40.24
CA PRO A 261 10.36 10.03 -40.97
C PRO A 261 10.57 8.56 -41.33
N PRO A 262 11.22 8.26 -42.47
CA PRO A 262 11.52 6.89 -42.87
C PRO A 262 12.35 6.19 -41.80
N SER A 263 11.92 4.99 -41.40
CA SER A 263 12.67 4.16 -40.47
C SER A 263 14.09 3.91 -40.98
N PRO A 264 15.13 4.02 -40.13
CA PRO A 264 16.48 3.67 -40.52
C PRO A 264 16.55 2.19 -40.95
N PRO A 265 17.44 1.85 -41.90
CA PRO A 265 17.63 0.47 -42.33
C PRO A 265 18.03 -0.40 -41.13
N LEU A 266 17.33 -1.53 -40.97
CA LEU A 266 17.66 -2.53 -39.96
C LEU A 266 19.12 -3.01 -40.16
N PRO A 267 19.91 -3.16 -39.09
CA PRO A 267 21.24 -3.75 -39.19
C PRO A 267 21.13 -5.19 -39.71
N PRO A 268 22.14 -5.66 -40.48
CA PRO A 268 22.17 -7.02 -40.98
C PRO A 268 22.16 -8.01 -39.80
N PRO A 269 21.45 -9.15 -39.93
CA PRO A 269 21.42 -10.17 -38.90
C PRO A 269 22.85 -10.70 -38.64
N PRO A 270 23.20 -10.99 -37.37
CA PRO A 270 24.48 -11.60 -37.03
C PRO A 270 24.62 -12.95 -37.75
N SER A 271 25.82 -13.22 -38.27
CA SER A 271 26.12 -14.47 -38.96
C SER A 271 25.88 -15.67 -38.05
N PRO A 272 25.29 -16.76 -38.57
CA PRO A 272 25.08 -17.97 -37.79
C PRO A 272 26.43 -18.55 -37.32
N PRO A 273 26.48 -19.13 -36.11
CA PRO A 273 27.68 -19.79 -35.63
C PRO A 273 28.07 -20.96 -36.56
N PRO A 274 29.37 -21.26 -36.70
CA PRO A 274 29.86 -22.35 -37.55
C PRO A 274 29.30 -23.69 -37.07
N SER A 275 28.78 -24.47 -38.01
CA SER A 275 28.27 -25.82 -37.76
C SER A 275 29.37 -26.70 -37.16
N PRO A 276 29.06 -27.50 -36.12
CA PRO A 276 30.03 -28.42 -35.55
C PRO A 276 30.49 -29.47 -36.58
N PRO A 277 31.77 -29.89 -36.53
CA PRO A 277 32.33 -30.88 -37.45
C PRO A 277 31.60 -32.22 -37.29
N MET A 278 31.09 -32.75 -38.41
CA MET A 278 30.48 -34.08 -38.45
C MET A 278 31.53 -35.15 -38.17
N LEU A 279 31.27 -35.95 -37.13
CA LEU A 279 32.06 -37.14 -36.83
C LEU A 279 31.76 -38.25 -37.86
N PRO A 280 32.75 -39.10 -38.22
CA PRO A 280 32.55 -40.16 -39.21
C PRO A 280 31.64 -41.27 -38.69
N GLU A 281 30.61 -41.59 -39.48
CA GLU A 281 29.79 -42.80 -39.34
C GLU A 281 30.68 -44.04 -39.52
N ALA A 282 30.92 -44.74 -38.41
CA ALA A 282 31.45 -46.09 -38.43
C ALA A 282 30.27 -47.08 -38.50
N LEU A 283 30.19 -47.80 -39.63
CA LEU A 283 29.33 -48.96 -39.84
C LEU A 283 29.64 -50.04 -38.79
N GLY A 284 28.67 -50.37 -37.96
CA GLY A 284 28.77 -51.50 -37.02
C GLY A 284 27.44 -51.75 -36.33
N ASP A 285 26.89 -52.95 -36.60
CA ASP A 285 25.79 -53.73 -36.01
C ASP A 285 24.82 -53.11 -34.96
N PRO A 286 23.53 -53.49 -34.99
CA PRO A 286 22.53 -53.01 -34.03
C PRO A 286 22.86 -53.46 -32.60
N PRO A 287 22.99 -52.54 -31.63
CA PRO A 287 23.29 -52.89 -30.25
C PRO A 287 22.04 -53.46 -29.54
N PRO A 288 22.23 -54.40 -28.59
CA PRO A 288 21.16 -54.91 -27.74
C PRO A 288 20.57 -53.80 -26.86
N SER A 289 19.28 -53.92 -26.54
CA SER A 289 18.50 -52.97 -25.75
C SER A 289 19.25 -52.49 -24.50
N PRO A 290 19.31 -51.16 -24.25
CA PRO A 290 20.07 -50.61 -23.14
C PRO A 290 19.43 -51.01 -21.81
N THR A 291 20.24 -51.65 -20.98
CA THR A 291 19.99 -51.80 -19.55
C THR A 291 19.91 -50.40 -18.93
N PRO A 292 19.00 -50.14 -17.96
CA PRO A 292 18.86 -48.82 -17.34
C PRO A 292 20.20 -48.34 -16.77
N SER A 293 20.69 -47.22 -17.30
CA SER A 293 21.93 -46.61 -16.85
C SER A 293 21.83 -46.28 -15.35
N PRO A 294 22.88 -46.57 -14.57
CA PRO A 294 22.94 -46.15 -13.18
C PRO A 294 22.85 -44.61 -13.10
N PRO A 295 22.25 -44.08 -12.03
CA PRO A 295 22.14 -42.64 -11.84
C PRO A 295 23.53 -41.99 -11.91
N MET A 296 23.65 -40.94 -12.73
CA MET A 296 24.89 -40.17 -12.80
C MET A 296 25.27 -39.67 -11.40
N PRO A 297 26.56 -39.78 -11.01
CA PRO A 297 27.02 -39.21 -9.77
C PRO A 297 26.80 -37.69 -9.78
N PRO A 298 26.43 -37.09 -8.63
CA PRO A 298 26.26 -35.66 -8.53
C PRO A 298 27.57 -34.95 -8.92
N PRO A 299 27.48 -33.81 -9.64
CA PRO A 299 28.67 -33.05 -10.00
C PRO A 299 29.44 -32.64 -8.74
N PRO A 300 30.78 -32.63 -8.80
CA PRO A 300 31.62 -32.22 -7.68
C PRO A 300 31.26 -30.80 -7.24
N SER A 301 31.13 -30.60 -5.93
CA SER A 301 30.86 -29.29 -5.34
C SER A 301 31.90 -28.27 -5.82
N PRO A 302 31.50 -27.06 -6.21
CA PRO A 302 32.46 -26.02 -6.57
C PRO A 302 33.40 -25.72 -5.39
N PRO A 303 34.67 -25.40 -5.66
CA PRO A 303 35.61 -25.03 -4.62
C PRO A 303 35.09 -23.80 -3.84
N PRO A 304 35.32 -23.74 -2.52
CA PRO A 304 34.92 -22.59 -1.71
C PRO A 304 35.56 -21.31 -2.27
N SER A 305 34.74 -20.27 -2.44
CA SER A 305 35.22 -18.96 -2.87
C SER A 305 36.26 -18.44 -1.87
N PRO A 306 37.34 -17.80 -2.36
CA PRO A 306 38.35 -17.23 -1.47
C PRO A 306 37.72 -16.20 -0.52
N PRO A 307 38.21 -16.10 0.73
CA PRO A 307 37.70 -15.14 1.69
C PRO A 307 37.87 -13.72 1.13
N MET A 308 36.78 -12.95 1.15
CA MET A 308 36.85 -11.54 0.77
C MET A 308 37.83 -10.80 1.69
N PRO A 309 38.70 -9.93 1.15
CA PRO A 309 39.57 -9.11 1.96
C PRO A 309 38.73 -8.23 2.91
N PRO A 310 39.23 -7.97 4.14
CA PRO A 310 38.53 -7.11 5.08
C PRO A 310 38.34 -5.71 4.48
N PRO A 311 37.18 -5.08 4.69
CA PRO A 311 36.95 -3.73 4.20
C PRO A 311 37.97 -2.76 4.83
N PRO A 312 38.51 -1.80 4.05
CA PRO A 312 39.45 -0.82 4.57
C PRO A 312 38.80 -0.03 5.71
N SER A 313 39.58 0.20 6.78
CA SER A 313 39.14 0.92 7.97
C SER A 313 38.63 2.32 7.59
N SER A 314 37.41 2.63 8.04
CA SER A 314 36.80 3.94 7.82
C SER A 314 37.67 5.03 8.44
N PRO A 315 37.97 6.13 7.75
CA PRO A 315 38.68 7.25 8.36
C PRO A 315 37.85 7.83 9.52
N PRO A 316 38.50 8.39 10.56
CA PRO A 316 37.83 8.98 11.70
C PRO A 316 36.89 10.10 11.24
N PHE A 317 35.64 10.07 11.72
CA PHE A 317 34.66 11.10 11.43
C PHE A 317 35.19 12.47 11.89
N PRO A 318 35.20 13.50 11.03
CA PRO A 318 35.51 14.85 11.49
C PRO A 318 34.45 15.32 12.50
N PRO A 319 34.83 16.17 13.47
CA PRO A 319 33.89 16.71 14.45
C PRO A 319 32.76 17.46 13.73
N LEU A 320 31.51 17.17 14.10
CA LEU A 320 30.36 17.85 13.51
C LEU A 320 30.47 19.36 13.79
N PRO A 321 30.23 20.21 12.77
CA PRO A 321 30.13 21.65 13.00
C PRO A 321 28.97 21.95 13.97
N PRO A 322 29.10 22.99 14.81
CA PRO A 322 28.01 23.40 15.69
C PRO A 322 26.79 23.77 14.84
N PRO A 323 25.57 23.40 15.28
CA PRO A 323 24.35 23.71 14.55
C PRO A 323 24.23 25.23 14.35
N PRO A 324 23.80 25.69 13.17
CA PRO A 324 23.57 27.11 12.93
C PRO A 324 22.55 27.65 13.93
N SER A 325 22.79 28.86 14.43
CA SER A 325 21.85 29.55 15.32
C SER A 325 20.47 29.63 14.63
N PRO A 326 19.38 29.31 15.34
CA PRO A 326 18.06 29.42 14.75
C PRO A 326 17.81 30.88 14.31
N PRO A 327 17.15 31.10 13.16
CA PRO A 327 16.76 32.43 12.75
C PRO A 327 15.88 33.08 13.85
N PRO A 328 15.99 34.40 14.06
CA PRO A 328 15.14 35.10 15.01
C PRO A 328 13.67 34.80 14.68
N SER A 329 12.92 34.38 15.68
CA SER A 329 11.50 34.08 15.51
C SER A 329 10.79 35.32 14.98
N PRO A 330 9.92 35.19 13.96
CA PRO A 330 9.12 36.31 13.50
C PRO A 330 8.31 36.87 14.68
N PRO A 331 8.11 38.20 14.74
CA PRO A 331 7.27 38.80 15.78
C PRO A 331 5.90 38.13 15.76
N MET A 332 5.47 37.64 16.94
CA MET A 332 4.16 37.02 17.06
C MET A 332 3.09 38.01 16.60
N PRO A 333 2.15 37.59 15.74
CA PRO A 333 0.99 38.41 15.46
C PRO A 333 0.24 38.68 16.78
N PRO A 334 -0.36 39.88 16.94
CA PRO A 334 -1.18 40.16 18.11
C PRO A 334 -2.27 39.09 18.24
N PRO A 335 -2.58 38.66 19.48
CA PRO A 335 -3.62 37.66 19.71
C PRO A 335 -4.95 38.17 19.10
N PRO A 336 -5.70 37.30 18.38
CA PRO A 336 -7.01 37.68 17.89
C PRO A 336 -7.90 38.10 19.06
N SER A 337 -8.67 39.17 18.88
CA SER A 337 -9.63 39.64 19.86
C SER A 337 -10.53 38.47 20.29
N PRO A 338 -10.80 38.29 21.60
CA PRO A 338 -11.68 37.24 22.06
C PRO A 338 -13.06 37.39 21.39
N PRO A 339 -13.68 36.29 20.94
CA PRO A 339 -15.04 36.35 20.42
C PRO A 339 -15.98 36.91 21.48
N PRO A 340 -17.01 37.69 21.10
CA PRO A 340 -18.01 38.17 22.04
C PRO A 340 -18.62 36.99 22.78
N SER A 341 -18.73 37.12 24.11
CA SER A 341 -19.31 36.09 24.96
C SER A 341 -20.71 35.74 24.46
N PRO A 342 -21.05 34.45 24.32
CA PRO A 342 -22.39 34.06 23.92
C PRO A 342 -23.41 34.58 24.95
N PRO A 343 -24.61 34.99 24.50
CA PRO A 343 -25.68 35.40 25.40
C PRO A 343 -25.97 34.26 26.38
N MET A 344 -26.06 34.60 27.67
CA MET A 344 -26.40 33.62 28.71
C MET A 344 -27.71 32.93 28.35
N PRO A 345 -27.77 31.59 28.43
CA PRO A 345 -29.03 30.88 28.24
C PRO A 345 -30.03 31.29 29.34
N PRO A 346 -31.33 31.36 29.01
CA PRO A 346 -32.35 31.64 30.01
C PRO A 346 -32.35 30.56 31.10
N PRO A 347 -32.66 30.92 32.35
CA PRO A 347 -32.71 29.97 33.45
C PRO A 347 -33.71 28.84 33.15
N PRO A 348 -33.37 27.59 33.48
CA PRO A 348 -34.26 26.45 33.22
C PRO A 348 -35.56 26.60 34.00
N SER A 349 -36.69 26.50 33.30
CA SER A 349 -38.02 26.47 33.90
C SER A 349 -38.13 25.30 34.87
N SER A 350 -38.58 25.60 36.09
CA SER A 350 -38.80 24.63 37.18
C SER A 350 -39.68 23.47 36.73
N PRO A 351 -39.32 22.21 37.05
CA PRO A 351 -40.08 21.04 36.63
C PRO A 351 -41.45 20.98 37.32
N PRO A 352 -42.50 20.52 36.63
CA PRO A 352 -43.81 20.28 37.24
C PRO A 352 -43.76 19.09 38.21
N PHE A 353 -44.41 19.26 39.37
CA PHE A 353 -44.54 18.24 40.40
C PHE A 353 -45.27 17.00 39.86
N PRO A 354 -44.77 15.77 40.12
CA PRO A 354 -45.45 14.55 39.73
C PRO A 354 -46.66 14.25 40.64
N PRO A 355 -47.75 13.66 40.10
CA PRO A 355 -48.89 13.21 40.88
C PRO A 355 -48.54 11.97 41.72
N ILE A 356 -49.04 11.96 42.95
CA ILE A 356 -48.87 10.91 43.95
C ILE A 356 -49.77 9.73 43.54
N ALA A 357 -49.16 8.62 43.11
CA ALA A 357 -49.85 7.36 42.86
C ALA A 357 -49.47 6.32 43.92
N SER A 358 -50.41 6.05 44.83
CA SER A 358 -50.36 4.97 45.81
C SER A 358 -50.24 3.61 45.12
N THR A 359 -49.12 2.93 45.30
CA THR A 359 -48.93 1.55 44.81
C THR A 359 -48.69 0.63 46.01
N SER A 360 -49.66 -0.23 46.27
CA SER A 360 -49.63 -1.33 47.23
C SER A 360 -48.67 -2.43 46.77
N ILE A 361 -47.75 -2.83 47.66
CA ILE A 361 -46.80 -3.92 47.48
C ILE A 361 -47.47 -5.26 47.82
N PRO A 362 -47.33 -6.30 46.97
CA PRO A 362 -47.29 -7.66 47.47
C PRO A 362 -45.86 -8.23 47.40
N TYR A 363 -45.46 -8.72 48.55
CA TYR A 363 -44.24 -9.47 48.84
C TYR A 363 -44.32 -10.85 48.15
N ALA A 364 -43.31 -11.24 47.37
CA ALA A 364 -43.13 -12.61 46.92
C ALA A 364 -41.64 -12.95 46.83
N ILE A 365 -41.19 -13.77 47.78
CA ILE A 365 -39.87 -14.41 47.83
C ILE A 365 -39.90 -15.61 46.87
N PRO A 366 -38.87 -15.83 46.03
CA PRO A 366 -38.62 -17.16 45.47
C PRO A 366 -37.40 -17.83 46.13
N PRO A 367 -37.48 -19.15 46.39
CA PRO A 367 -36.39 -19.94 46.95
C PRO A 367 -35.41 -20.46 45.89
N ASN A 368 -34.24 -20.78 46.41
CA ASN A 368 -33.14 -21.57 45.86
C ASN A 368 -33.57 -22.76 44.96
N ALA A 369 -33.00 -22.90 43.76
CA ALA A 369 -32.93 -24.19 43.06
C ALA A 369 -31.83 -24.19 41.97
N SER A 370 -30.86 -25.07 42.18
CA SER A 370 -29.85 -25.51 41.22
C SER A 370 -30.47 -26.13 39.97
N THR A 371 -30.04 -25.71 38.77
CA THR A 371 -30.16 -26.54 37.56
C THR A 371 -29.00 -26.28 36.60
N PHE A 372 -28.21 -27.33 36.38
CA PHE A 372 -27.25 -27.47 35.28
C PHE A 372 -27.96 -27.31 33.93
N ILE A 373 -27.43 -26.48 33.04
CA ILE A 373 -27.76 -26.54 31.60
C ILE A 373 -26.47 -26.65 30.81
N ALA A 374 -26.25 -27.85 30.28
CA ALA A 374 -25.29 -28.15 29.24
C ALA A 374 -25.76 -27.52 27.92
N CYS A 375 -24.96 -26.64 27.33
CA CYS A 375 -25.17 -26.18 25.96
C CYS A 375 -24.61 -27.23 24.99
N ALA A 376 -25.50 -28.02 24.39
CA ALA A 376 -25.21 -28.84 23.23
C ALA A 376 -25.01 -27.95 22.00
N THR A 377 -23.94 -28.25 21.26
CA THR A 377 -23.59 -27.73 19.94
C THR A 377 -24.59 -28.16 18.87
N PRO A 378 -25.00 -27.29 17.92
CA PRO A 378 -25.65 -27.74 16.71
C PRO A 378 -24.60 -28.22 15.67
N THR A 379 -24.52 -29.53 15.50
CA THR A 379 -23.83 -30.19 14.39
C THR A 379 -24.68 -30.04 13.13
N LEU A 380 -24.23 -29.20 12.20
CA LEU A 380 -24.88 -29.00 10.90
C LEU A 380 -24.34 -30.04 9.91
N PHE A 381 -25.08 -31.14 9.75
CA PHE A 381 -24.88 -32.12 8.68
C PHE A 381 -25.28 -31.49 7.34
N ILE A 382 -24.32 -31.30 6.43
CA ILE A 382 -24.60 -31.09 5.01
C ILE A 382 -24.32 -32.41 4.31
N SER A 383 -25.39 -33.06 3.87
CA SER A 383 -25.37 -34.23 3.01
C SER A 383 -25.22 -33.76 1.57
N THR A 384 -24.11 -34.10 0.91
CA THR A 384 -23.98 -34.00 -0.55
C THR A 384 -23.90 -35.40 -1.12
N THR A 385 -25.00 -35.80 -1.74
CA THR A 385 -25.16 -36.95 -2.61
C THR A 385 -24.21 -36.86 -3.79
N ALA A 386 -23.38 -37.90 -3.95
CA ALA A 386 -22.71 -38.23 -5.19
C ALA A 386 -23.73 -38.70 -6.23
N SER A 387 -23.47 -38.39 -7.51
CA SER A 387 -24.08 -39.07 -8.65
C SER A 387 -22.97 -39.36 -9.68
N PRO A 388 -22.98 -40.52 -10.35
CA PRO A 388 -21.86 -41.02 -11.13
C PRO A 388 -21.98 -40.68 -12.63
N THR A 389 -20.85 -40.39 -13.27
CA THR A 389 -20.43 -40.89 -14.60
C THR A 389 -18.93 -40.74 -14.76
#